data_AF-A0A5N5GER6-F1
#
_entry.id   AF-A0A5N5GER6-F1
#
_cell.length_a   1.000
_cell.length_b   1.000
_cell.length_c   1.000
_cell.angle_alpha   90.00
_cell.angle_beta   90.00
_cell.angle_gamma   90.00
#
_symmetry.space_group_name_H-M   'P 1'
#
loop_
_entity.id
_entity.type
_entity.pdbx_description
1 polymer ?
#
loop_
_entity_poly.entity_id
_entity_poly.type
_entity_poly.pdbx_seq_one_letter_code
_entity_poly.pdbx_strand_id
1 'polypeptide(L)'
;MAFQKIKVANPIVEMDGDEMTRVFWKSIKDKLILPFVELDIKYFDLGLPHRDATDDKVTVESAEATLKYNVAIKCATITPDEARMKEFNLKSMWRSPNGTIRNILNGTVFREPIICKNIPRLIPGWTKPICIGRHAFGDQYRATDAVIKGPGKLKLVFVPEGKDEKTELEVYNFTGEGGVALAMYNTDESIRAFAEASMTTAYEKKWPLYLSTKNTILKKYDGRFKDIFQEVYEANWKSKFEAAGYGKEYEHRLIDDMVAYALKSDGGYVWACKNYDGDVQSDMLAQGFGSLGLMTSVLVCPDGKTIEAEAAHGTVTRHYRVHQKGGETSTNSIASIFAWTRGLAHRAKLDDNARLLEFTQKLEEACIGTVESGKMTKDLALILHGSKLARNHYLNTEEFIDAVANELKAKLAC
;
A
#
# COMPACT_ATOMS: atom_id res chain seq x y z
N MET A 1 35.40 3.75 -14.89
CA MET A 1 35.76 3.21 -13.57
C MET A 1 34.54 2.46 -13.03
N ALA A 2 34.71 1.41 -12.22
CA ALA A 2 33.57 0.74 -11.59
C ALA A 2 32.86 1.71 -10.62
N PHE A 3 31.53 1.67 -10.55
CA PHE A 3 30.75 2.53 -9.65
C PHE A 3 31.11 2.22 -8.19
N GLN A 4 31.48 3.25 -7.41
CA GLN A 4 31.76 3.07 -5.99
C GLN A 4 30.44 2.90 -5.24
N LYS A 5 30.19 1.69 -4.74
CA LYS A 5 28.96 1.35 -4.00
C LYS A 5 28.70 2.33 -2.85
N ILE A 6 27.42 2.68 -2.70
CA ILE A 6 26.92 3.53 -1.62
C ILE A 6 26.83 2.67 -0.36
N LYS A 7 27.57 3.05 0.68
CA LYS A 7 27.51 2.38 1.98
C LYS A 7 26.28 2.82 2.75
N VAL A 8 25.53 1.87 3.27
CA VAL A 8 24.37 2.11 4.15
C VAL A 8 24.72 1.63 5.55
N ALA A 9 24.57 2.50 6.55
CA ALA A 9 25.04 2.23 7.90
C ALA A 9 24.11 1.31 8.68
N ASN A 10 22.80 1.51 8.53
CA ASN A 10 21.79 0.73 9.23
C ASN A 10 21.12 -0.27 8.27
N PRO A 11 20.68 -1.43 8.79
CA PRO A 11 20.06 -2.44 7.95
C PRO A 11 18.65 -2.05 7.50
N ILE A 12 18.17 -2.78 6.50
CA ILE A 12 16.76 -2.87 6.15
C ILE A 12 16.27 -4.31 6.33
N VAL A 13 14.96 -4.47 6.49
CA VAL A 13 14.27 -5.77 6.45
C VAL A 13 13.81 -6.03 5.02
N GLU A 14 14.22 -7.17 4.46
CA GLU A 14 13.70 -7.65 3.19
C GLU A 14 12.74 -8.80 3.46
N MET A 15 11.50 -8.67 2.98
CA MET A 15 10.49 -9.72 3.03
C MET A 15 10.29 -10.26 1.62
N ASP A 16 10.89 -11.42 1.31
CA ASP A 16 10.70 -12.08 0.01
C ASP A 16 9.29 -12.66 -0.11
N GLY A 17 8.86 -12.97 -1.33
CA GLY A 17 7.46 -13.31 -1.63
C GLY A 17 7.30 -14.50 -2.55
N ASP A 18 6.27 -14.47 -3.37
CA ASP A 18 5.81 -15.61 -4.16
C ASP A 18 5.75 -15.32 -5.67
N GLU A 19 5.66 -16.40 -6.45
CA GLU A 19 5.31 -16.42 -7.88
C GLU A 19 6.10 -15.44 -8.76
N MET A 20 5.43 -14.71 -9.66
CA MET A 20 6.10 -13.86 -10.65
C MET A 20 6.85 -12.71 -9.99
N THR A 21 6.30 -12.18 -8.90
CA THR A 21 6.95 -11.15 -8.09
C THR A 21 8.26 -11.63 -7.50
N ARG A 22 8.32 -12.84 -6.93
CA ARG A 22 9.58 -13.41 -6.42
C ARG A 22 10.64 -13.55 -7.52
N VAL A 23 10.23 -13.98 -8.72
CA VAL A 23 11.14 -14.14 -9.87
C VAL A 23 11.83 -12.81 -10.21
N PHE A 24 11.06 -11.75 -10.45
CA PHE A 24 11.67 -10.47 -10.81
C PHE A 24 12.20 -9.69 -9.59
N TRP A 25 11.78 -10.00 -8.36
CA TRP A 25 12.34 -9.42 -7.13
C TRP A 25 13.85 -9.65 -7.04
N LYS A 26 14.26 -10.89 -7.34
CA LYS A 26 15.68 -11.25 -7.47
C LYS A 26 16.37 -10.43 -8.57
N SER A 27 15.76 -10.30 -9.75
CA SER A 27 16.32 -9.54 -10.88
C SER A 27 16.50 -8.06 -10.52
N ILE A 28 15.52 -7.44 -9.86
CA ILE A 28 15.60 -6.06 -9.34
C ILE A 28 16.79 -5.94 -8.37
N LYS A 29 16.88 -6.82 -7.37
CA LYS A 29 17.96 -6.79 -6.37
C LYS A 29 19.34 -6.93 -7.01
N ASP A 30 19.51 -7.89 -7.91
CA ASP A 30 20.80 -8.21 -8.54
C ASP A 30 21.23 -7.17 -9.60
N LYS A 31 20.29 -6.58 -10.33
CA LYS A 31 20.59 -5.66 -11.45
C LYS A 31 20.49 -4.19 -11.09
N LEU A 32 19.59 -3.83 -10.16
CA LEU A 32 19.24 -2.44 -9.86
C LEU A 32 19.69 -1.98 -8.49
N ILE A 33 19.88 -2.86 -7.50
CA ILE A 33 20.20 -2.47 -6.11
C ILE A 33 21.64 -2.81 -5.74
N LEU A 34 21.98 -4.10 -5.62
CA LEU A 34 23.27 -4.57 -5.11
C LEU A 34 24.51 -4.18 -5.94
N PRO A 35 24.41 -3.89 -7.26
CA PRO A 35 25.55 -3.34 -7.99
C PRO A 35 25.97 -1.95 -7.52
N PHE A 36 25.04 -1.17 -6.94
CA PHE A 36 25.24 0.24 -6.59
C PHE A 36 25.22 0.51 -5.10
N VAL A 37 24.65 -0.39 -4.29
CA VAL A 37 24.46 -0.20 -2.85
C VAL A 37 25.08 -1.36 -2.07
N GLU A 38 25.84 -1.04 -1.03
CA GLU A 38 26.34 -1.97 0.00
C GLU A 38 25.41 -1.87 1.22
N LEU A 39 24.64 -2.92 1.45
CA LEU A 39 23.47 -2.91 2.34
C LEU A 39 23.46 -4.17 3.23
N ASP A 40 23.30 -3.97 4.54
CA ASP A 40 22.98 -5.06 5.47
C ASP A 40 21.47 -5.37 5.37
N ILE A 41 21.14 -6.58 4.93
CA ILE A 41 19.76 -7.01 4.72
C ILE A 41 19.40 -8.06 5.76
N LYS A 42 18.39 -7.76 6.58
CA LYS A 42 17.72 -8.75 7.43
C LYS A 42 16.64 -9.44 6.60
N TYR A 43 17.00 -10.59 6.06
CA TYR A 43 16.18 -11.32 5.10
C TYR A 43 15.18 -12.26 5.80
N PHE A 44 13.92 -12.19 5.38
CA PHE A 44 12.84 -13.08 5.81
C PHE A 44 12.12 -13.60 4.56
N ASP A 45 12.01 -14.93 4.43
CA ASP A 45 11.30 -15.54 3.32
C ASP A 45 9.81 -15.68 3.65
N LEU A 46 8.97 -14.76 3.16
CA LEU A 46 7.52 -14.85 3.33
C LEU A 46 6.84 -15.64 2.21
N GLY A 47 7.61 -16.35 1.39
CA GLY A 47 7.08 -17.31 0.43
C GLY A 47 6.19 -18.34 1.13
N LEU A 48 5.05 -18.66 0.53
CA LEU A 48 4.03 -19.54 1.09
C LEU A 48 4.60 -20.88 1.62
N PRO A 49 5.54 -21.57 0.92
CA PRO A 49 6.16 -22.79 1.46
C PRO A 49 6.92 -22.56 2.78
N HIS A 50 7.63 -21.44 2.93
CA HIS A 50 8.39 -21.16 4.16
C HIS A 50 7.50 -20.69 5.30
N ARG A 51 6.44 -19.94 4.99
CA ARG A 51 5.39 -19.63 5.98
C ARG A 51 4.73 -20.90 6.50
N ASP A 52 4.37 -21.84 5.63
CA ASP A 52 3.81 -23.13 6.07
C ASP A 52 4.80 -23.95 6.90
N ALA A 53 6.08 -23.99 6.49
CA ALA A 53 7.13 -24.70 7.22
C ALA A 53 7.34 -24.16 8.65
N THR A 54 7.17 -22.84 8.85
CA THR A 54 7.40 -22.14 10.13
C THR A 54 6.12 -21.90 10.94
N ASP A 55 4.99 -22.47 10.52
CA ASP A 55 3.67 -22.23 11.12
C ASP A 55 3.33 -20.73 11.18
N ASP A 56 3.68 -20.01 10.10
CA ASP A 56 3.55 -18.56 9.88
C ASP A 56 4.33 -17.65 10.85
N LYS A 57 5.23 -18.23 11.67
CA LYS A 57 6.09 -17.45 12.59
C LYS A 57 7.00 -16.46 11.88
N VAL A 58 7.53 -16.82 10.71
CA VAL A 58 8.41 -15.93 9.93
C VAL A 58 7.73 -14.60 9.59
N THR A 59 6.41 -14.59 9.39
CA THR A 59 5.62 -13.39 9.14
C THR A 59 5.65 -12.45 10.35
N VAL A 60 5.45 -13.00 11.56
CA VAL A 60 5.50 -12.24 12.82
C VAL A 60 6.92 -11.72 13.08
N GLU A 61 7.92 -12.59 12.97
CA GLU A 61 9.33 -12.24 13.20
C GLU A 61 9.81 -11.14 12.25
N SER A 62 9.35 -11.15 10.99
CA SER A 62 9.67 -10.09 10.03
C SER A 62 9.06 -8.73 10.42
N ALA A 63 7.85 -8.72 11.01
CA ALA A 63 7.21 -7.50 11.49
C ALA A 63 7.91 -6.95 12.74
N GLU A 64 8.33 -7.82 13.66
CA GLU A 64 9.12 -7.45 14.84
C GLU A 64 10.50 -6.90 14.45
N ALA A 65 11.14 -7.51 13.44
CA ALA A 65 12.38 -6.99 12.87
C ALA A 65 12.16 -5.61 12.23
N THR A 66 11.01 -5.38 11.61
CA THR A 66 10.64 -4.06 11.05
C THR A 66 10.53 -3.02 12.15
N LEU A 67 9.90 -3.32 13.30
CA LEU A 67 9.87 -2.42 14.45
C LEU A 67 11.28 -2.09 14.98
N LYS A 68 12.20 -3.07 14.92
CA LYS A 68 13.59 -2.88 15.36
C LYS A 68 14.40 -2.01 14.40
N TYR A 69 14.32 -2.30 13.09
CA TYR A 69 15.17 -1.68 12.06
C TYR A 69 14.51 -0.53 11.29
N ASN A 70 13.21 -0.30 11.52
CA ASN A 70 12.37 0.80 11.06
C ASN A 70 12.06 0.83 9.56
N VAL A 71 12.66 -0.06 8.75
CA VAL A 71 12.46 -0.08 7.29
C VAL A 71 12.27 -1.51 6.83
N ALA A 72 11.12 -1.80 6.26
CA ALA A 72 10.86 -3.04 5.52
C ALA A 72 10.56 -2.78 4.06
N ILE A 73 11.03 -3.69 3.21
CA ILE A 73 10.80 -3.71 1.77
C ILE A 73 10.25 -5.08 1.44
N LYS A 74 9.01 -5.15 0.97
CA LYS A 74 8.25 -6.39 0.89
C LYS A 74 7.82 -6.72 -0.54
N CYS A 75 8.09 -7.96 -0.93
CA CYS A 75 7.57 -8.58 -2.13
C CYS A 75 6.11 -9.02 -1.92
N ALA A 76 5.33 -9.11 -3.01
CA ALA A 76 3.97 -9.62 -2.92
C ALA A 76 3.96 -11.10 -2.50
N THR A 77 2.98 -11.46 -1.67
CA THR A 77 2.84 -12.79 -1.04
C THR A 77 1.46 -13.37 -1.30
N ILE A 78 1.34 -14.68 -1.46
CA ILE A 78 0.05 -15.36 -1.59
C ILE A 78 -0.70 -15.28 -0.26
N THR A 79 -1.99 -14.95 -0.27
CA THR A 79 -2.90 -15.28 0.84
C THR A 79 -3.67 -16.53 0.44
N PRO A 80 -3.51 -17.68 1.13
CA PRO A 80 -4.04 -18.96 0.67
C PRO A 80 -5.57 -19.02 0.79
N ASP A 81 -6.20 -19.55 -0.26
CA ASP A 81 -7.61 -19.98 -0.31
C ASP A 81 -7.69 -21.52 -0.39
N GLU A 82 -8.89 -22.09 -0.56
CA GLU A 82 -9.10 -23.53 -0.67
C GLU A 82 -8.34 -24.17 -1.84
N ALA A 83 -8.11 -23.43 -2.93
CA ALA A 83 -7.35 -23.92 -4.06
C ALA A 83 -5.85 -23.96 -3.75
N ARG A 84 -5.33 -22.91 -3.08
CA ARG A 84 -3.93 -22.84 -2.64
C ARG A 84 -3.60 -23.87 -1.56
N MET A 85 -4.55 -24.18 -0.67
CA MET A 85 -4.42 -25.29 0.29
C MET A 85 -4.08 -26.61 -0.40
N LYS A 86 -4.77 -26.92 -1.50
CA LYS A 86 -4.54 -28.13 -2.29
C LYS A 86 -3.27 -28.05 -3.12
N GLU A 87 -3.02 -26.91 -3.76
CA GLU A 87 -1.85 -26.71 -4.62
C GLU A 87 -0.53 -26.86 -3.85
N PHE A 88 -0.45 -26.29 -2.66
CA PHE A 88 0.77 -26.27 -1.85
C PHE A 88 0.78 -27.32 -0.73
N ASN A 89 -0.29 -28.11 -0.58
CA ASN A 89 -0.46 -29.09 0.49
C ASN A 89 -0.21 -28.49 1.89
N LEU A 90 -0.87 -27.36 2.17
CA LEU A 90 -0.65 -26.57 3.37
C LEU A 90 -1.21 -27.25 4.63
N LYS A 91 -0.53 -27.06 5.76
CA LYS A 91 -0.99 -27.50 7.08
C LYS A 91 -2.25 -26.77 7.52
N SER A 92 -2.36 -25.48 7.20
CA SER A 92 -3.48 -24.63 7.58
C SER A 92 -3.70 -23.49 6.58
N MET A 93 -4.90 -22.91 6.60
CA MET A 93 -5.23 -21.72 5.81
C MET A 93 -4.66 -20.50 6.53
N TRP A 94 -3.37 -20.24 6.31
CA TRP A 94 -2.65 -19.14 6.95
C TRP A 94 -3.26 -17.78 6.63
N ARG A 95 -3.20 -16.86 7.59
CA ARG A 95 -3.71 -15.49 7.41
C ARG A 95 -2.88 -14.73 6.37
N SER A 96 -3.43 -13.61 5.89
CA SER A 96 -2.70 -12.72 5.00
C SER A 96 -1.47 -12.13 5.70
N PRO A 97 -0.24 -12.26 5.13
CA PRO A 97 0.95 -11.64 5.70
C PRO A 97 0.80 -10.13 5.87
N ASN A 98 0.17 -9.47 4.89
CA ASN A 98 -0.11 -8.03 4.94
C ASN A 98 -0.98 -7.67 6.15
N GLY A 99 -2.02 -8.47 6.42
CA GLY A 99 -2.88 -8.29 7.60
C GLY A 99 -2.09 -8.46 8.91
N THR A 100 -1.29 -9.52 9.03
CA THR A 100 -0.47 -9.78 10.22
C THR A 100 0.54 -8.66 10.46
N ILE A 101 1.29 -8.24 9.44
CA ILE A 101 2.29 -7.18 9.54
C ILE A 101 1.63 -5.84 9.92
N ARG A 102 0.52 -5.46 9.25
CA ARG A 102 -0.22 -4.23 9.55
C ARG A 102 -0.75 -4.21 10.98
N ASN A 103 -1.19 -5.36 11.50
CA ASN A 103 -1.66 -5.48 12.88
C ASN A 103 -0.54 -5.26 13.91
N ILE A 104 0.67 -5.75 13.63
CA ILE A 104 1.83 -5.61 14.51
C ILE A 104 2.40 -4.18 14.43
N LEU A 105 2.48 -3.62 13.23
CA LEU A 105 3.02 -2.29 12.99
C LEU A 105 2.04 -1.15 13.33
N ASN A 106 0.73 -1.45 13.32
CA ASN A 106 -0.35 -0.49 13.57
C ASN A 106 -0.25 0.79 12.68
N GLY A 107 0.11 0.61 11.41
CA GLY A 107 0.36 1.71 10.48
C GLY A 107 -0.81 2.04 9.55
N THR A 108 -0.68 3.18 8.87
CA THR A 108 -1.58 3.64 7.79
C THR A 108 -0.95 3.36 6.43
N VAL A 109 -1.70 2.77 5.49
CA VAL A 109 -1.18 2.47 4.15
C VAL A 109 -1.42 3.65 3.23
N PHE A 110 -0.34 4.25 2.72
CA PHE A 110 -0.39 5.30 1.71
C PHE A 110 -0.14 4.74 0.32
N ARG A 111 -1.09 4.92 -0.59
CA ARG A 111 -0.99 4.53 -2.00
C ARG A 111 -0.94 5.76 -2.89
N GLU A 112 0.07 5.83 -3.75
CA GLU A 112 0.29 6.95 -4.65
C GLU A 112 0.67 6.48 -6.06
N PRO A 113 0.04 7.01 -7.12
CA PRO A 113 0.31 6.62 -8.49
C PRO A 113 1.66 7.16 -8.98
N ILE A 114 2.30 6.38 -9.85
CA ILE A 114 3.53 6.72 -10.56
C ILE A 114 3.13 7.27 -11.92
N ILE A 115 3.35 8.56 -12.15
CA ILE A 115 2.91 9.25 -13.36
C ILE A 115 4.01 9.19 -14.43
N CYS A 116 3.68 8.60 -15.57
CA CYS A 116 4.47 8.69 -16.80
C CYS A 116 3.72 9.58 -17.80
N LYS A 117 4.37 10.60 -18.37
CA LYS A 117 3.70 11.61 -19.22
C LYS A 117 3.01 11.02 -20.45
N ASN A 118 3.61 9.99 -21.03
CA ASN A 118 3.09 9.33 -22.24
C ASN A 118 2.00 8.30 -21.96
N ILE A 119 1.69 7.97 -20.70
CA ILE A 119 0.60 7.06 -20.35
C ILE A 119 -0.68 7.88 -20.09
N PRO A 120 -1.72 7.74 -20.93
CA PRO A 120 -2.97 8.45 -20.75
C PRO A 120 -3.70 7.92 -19.52
N ARG A 121 -4.34 8.84 -18.81
CA ARG A 121 -5.17 8.57 -17.65
C ARG A 121 -6.62 8.43 -18.08
N LEU A 122 -7.40 7.60 -17.38
CA LEU A 122 -8.84 7.47 -17.65
C LEU A 122 -9.59 8.77 -17.34
N ILE A 123 -9.08 9.54 -16.37
CA ILE A 123 -9.56 10.87 -16.04
C ILE A 123 -8.48 11.87 -16.44
N PRO A 124 -8.62 12.54 -17.61
CA PRO A 124 -7.57 13.41 -18.14
C PRO A 124 -7.22 14.60 -17.24
N GLY A 125 -8.16 15.07 -16.43
CA GLY A 125 -7.99 16.19 -15.50
C GLY A 125 -7.00 15.92 -14.37
N TRP A 126 -6.72 14.65 -14.05
CA TRP A 126 -5.74 14.28 -13.02
C TRP A 126 -4.32 14.54 -13.52
N THR A 127 -3.83 15.75 -13.28
CA THR A 127 -2.48 16.19 -13.68
C THR A 127 -1.46 16.01 -12.56
N LYS A 128 -1.94 15.90 -11.32
CA LYS A 128 -1.16 15.60 -10.11
C LYS A 128 -1.63 14.27 -9.51
N PRO A 129 -0.76 13.57 -8.77
CA PRO A 129 -1.13 12.32 -8.08
C PRO A 129 -2.17 12.58 -6.98
N ILE A 130 -3.00 11.57 -6.68
CA ILE A 130 -3.86 11.53 -5.50
C ILE A 130 -3.28 10.46 -4.58
N CYS A 131 -2.95 10.82 -3.34
CA CYS A 131 -2.39 9.88 -2.35
C CYS A 131 -3.51 9.42 -1.40
N ILE A 132 -3.88 8.14 -1.43
CA ILE A 132 -4.85 7.60 -0.47
C ILE A 132 -4.12 7.10 0.76
N GLY A 133 -4.49 7.61 1.93
CA GLY A 133 -4.15 7.03 3.24
C GLY A 133 -5.28 6.12 3.72
N ARG A 134 -5.09 4.81 3.68
CA ARG A 134 -6.07 3.82 4.15
C ARG A 134 -5.83 3.50 5.63
N HIS A 135 -6.86 3.67 6.45
CA HIS A 135 -6.90 3.19 7.83
C HIS A 135 -6.98 1.67 7.90
N ALA A 136 -5.84 0.99 7.84
CA ALA A 136 -5.77 -0.47 7.71
C ALA A 136 -6.03 -1.24 9.02
N PHE A 137 -7.03 -0.83 9.80
CA PHE A 137 -7.42 -1.45 11.07
C PHE A 137 -8.95 -1.44 11.26
N GLY A 138 -9.48 -2.45 11.97
CA GLY A 138 -10.88 -2.51 12.39
C GLY A 138 -11.89 -2.59 11.24
N ASP A 139 -13.09 -2.07 11.50
CA ASP A 139 -14.22 -2.02 10.58
C ASP A 139 -14.57 -3.41 10.01
N GLN A 140 -15.03 -3.48 8.75
CA GLN A 140 -15.44 -4.73 8.09
C GLN A 140 -14.34 -5.80 8.10
N TYR A 141 -13.06 -5.39 8.16
CA TYR A 141 -11.90 -6.30 8.11
C TYR A 141 -11.64 -7.01 9.44
N ARG A 142 -12.35 -6.63 10.50
CA ARG A 142 -12.36 -7.30 11.80
C ARG A 142 -13.79 -7.46 12.34
N ALA A 143 -14.76 -7.52 11.45
CA ALA A 143 -16.15 -7.74 11.80
C ALA A 143 -16.38 -9.20 12.25
N THR A 144 -17.46 -9.41 12.97
CA THR A 144 -18.08 -10.73 13.16
C THR A 144 -19.42 -10.71 12.48
N ASP A 145 -19.65 -11.66 11.57
CA ASP A 145 -20.86 -11.77 10.77
C ASP A 145 -21.53 -13.15 10.94
N ALA A 146 -22.83 -13.19 10.68
CA ALA A 146 -23.63 -14.40 10.82
C ALA A 146 -24.82 -14.43 9.87
N VAL A 147 -25.16 -15.63 9.39
CA VAL A 147 -26.44 -15.92 8.75
C VAL A 147 -27.46 -16.26 9.85
N ILE A 148 -28.52 -15.48 9.93
CA ILE A 148 -29.62 -15.67 10.88
C ILE A 148 -30.70 -16.50 10.21
N LYS A 149 -31.20 -17.54 10.88
CA LYS A 149 -32.26 -18.43 10.36
C LYS A 149 -33.52 -18.26 11.21
N GLY A 150 -34.62 -17.90 10.56
CA GLY A 150 -35.92 -17.71 11.19
C GLY A 150 -36.06 -16.41 12.01
N PRO A 151 -37.18 -16.25 12.72
CA PRO A 151 -37.48 -15.05 13.48
C PRO A 151 -36.66 -14.96 14.78
N GLY A 152 -36.31 -13.74 15.19
CA GLY A 152 -35.55 -13.48 16.42
C GLY A 152 -35.08 -12.04 16.58
N LYS A 153 -34.72 -11.64 17.81
CA LYS A 153 -34.20 -10.30 18.10
C LYS A 153 -32.67 -10.27 18.06
N LEU A 154 -32.12 -9.37 17.25
CA LEU A 154 -30.70 -9.04 17.22
C LEU A 154 -30.42 -7.86 18.15
N LYS A 155 -29.49 -8.06 19.08
CA LYS A 155 -29.02 -7.03 20.01
C LYS A 155 -27.50 -6.90 19.95
N LEU A 156 -27.00 -5.69 20.18
CA LEU A 156 -25.60 -5.44 20.55
C LEU A 156 -25.53 -5.27 22.07
N VAL A 157 -24.61 -5.99 22.69
CA VAL A 157 -24.41 -5.95 24.15
C VAL A 157 -22.97 -5.56 24.45
N PHE A 158 -22.80 -4.49 25.22
CA PHE A 158 -21.49 -4.08 25.75
C PHE A 158 -21.47 -4.30 27.26
N VAL A 159 -20.50 -5.08 27.72
CA VAL A 159 -20.29 -5.40 29.14
C VAL A 159 -18.99 -4.72 29.58
N PRO A 160 -19.07 -3.59 30.29
CA PRO A 160 -17.87 -2.94 30.82
C PRO A 160 -17.17 -3.83 31.86
N GLU A 161 -15.85 -3.87 31.80
CA GLU A 161 -15.05 -4.56 32.80
C GLU A 161 -15.19 -3.89 34.18
N GLY A 162 -15.36 -4.70 35.23
CA GLY A 162 -15.46 -4.22 36.62
C GLY A 162 -16.73 -3.41 36.94
N LYS A 163 -17.74 -3.39 36.05
CA LYS A 163 -19.03 -2.74 36.29
C LYS A 163 -20.17 -3.69 35.94
N ASP A 164 -21.21 -3.70 36.78
CA ASP A 164 -22.37 -4.58 36.58
C ASP A 164 -23.35 -4.06 35.52
N GLU A 165 -23.26 -2.78 35.15
CA GLU A 165 -24.18 -2.16 34.19
C GLU A 165 -23.77 -2.46 32.74
N LYS A 166 -24.55 -3.33 32.08
CA LYS A 166 -24.41 -3.60 30.64
C LYS A 166 -25.24 -2.62 29.80
N THR A 167 -24.71 -2.27 28.62
CA THR A 167 -25.48 -1.57 27.59
C THR A 167 -26.08 -2.60 26.62
N GLU A 168 -27.39 -2.61 26.44
CA GLU A 168 -28.06 -3.40 25.41
C GLU A 168 -28.74 -2.48 24.39
N LEU A 169 -28.43 -2.68 23.12
CA LEU A 169 -29.03 -1.94 22.00
C LEU A 169 -29.74 -2.94 21.08
N GLU A 170 -31.05 -2.77 20.89
CA GLU A 170 -31.77 -3.55 19.87
C GLU A 170 -31.36 -3.04 18.47
N VAL A 171 -30.88 -3.95 17.63
CA VAL A 171 -30.47 -3.64 16.25
C VAL A 171 -31.65 -3.87 15.31
N TYR A 172 -32.27 -5.04 15.39
CA TYR A 172 -33.36 -5.44 14.52
C TYR A 172 -34.15 -6.62 15.11
N ASN A 173 -35.42 -6.74 14.73
CA ASN A 173 -36.26 -7.89 15.02
C ASN A 173 -36.60 -8.63 13.72
N PHE A 174 -35.96 -9.77 13.49
CA PHE A 174 -36.24 -10.65 12.36
C PHE A 174 -37.61 -11.30 12.55
N THR A 175 -38.50 -11.17 11.55
CA THR A 175 -39.87 -11.72 11.59
C THR A 175 -40.10 -12.82 10.55
N GLY A 176 -39.22 -12.97 9.56
CA GLY A 176 -39.37 -13.88 8.42
C GLY A 176 -38.38 -15.04 8.42
N GLU A 177 -37.96 -15.43 7.21
CA GLU A 177 -37.09 -16.59 6.96
C GLU A 177 -35.68 -16.47 7.59
N GLY A 178 -35.28 -15.26 7.98
CA GLY A 178 -33.97 -14.96 8.55
C GLY A 178 -33.32 -13.76 7.86
N GLY A 179 -32.00 -13.77 7.78
CA GLY A 179 -31.22 -12.73 7.12
C GLY A 179 -29.74 -12.82 7.44
N VAL A 180 -29.06 -11.68 7.42
CA VAL A 180 -27.64 -11.57 7.79
C VAL A 180 -27.45 -10.47 8.83
N ALA A 181 -26.46 -10.64 9.69
CA ALA A 181 -26.07 -9.66 10.68
C ALA A 181 -24.55 -9.50 10.69
N LEU A 182 -24.08 -8.30 11.02
CA LEU A 182 -22.66 -8.02 11.21
C LEU A 182 -22.47 -7.02 12.34
N ALA A 183 -21.38 -7.19 13.08
CA ALA A 183 -20.91 -6.23 14.07
C ALA A 183 -19.43 -5.92 13.79
N MET A 184 -19.06 -4.63 13.85
CA MET A 184 -17.70 -4.17 13.64
C MET A 184 -17.31 -3.14 14.70
N TYR A 185 -16.01 -2.89 14.85
CA TYR A 185 -15.48 -1.95 15.82
C TYR A 185 -14.24 -1.25 15.27
N ASN A 186 -13.92 -0.13 15.92
CA ASN A 186 -12.63 0.52 15.82
C ASN A 186 -12.23 1.02 17.22
N THR A 187 -11.01 1.54 17.37
CA THR A 187 -10.53 2.10 18.65
C THR A 187 -10.02 3.51 18.47
N ASP A 188 -10.18 4.34 19.50
CA ASP A 188 -9.73 5.72 19.48
C ASP A 188 -8.21 5.81 19.27
N GLU A 189 -7.43 4.88 19.83
CA GLU A 189 -5.98 4.81 19.65
C GLU A 189 -5.61 4.60 18.19
N SER A 190 -6.30 3.70 17.48
CA SER A 190 -6.04 3.42 16.07
C SER A 190 -6.46 4.59 15.18
N ILE A 191 -7.60 5.22 15.46
CA ILE A 191 -8.08 6.40 14.70
C ILE A 191 -7.12 7.58 14.90
N ARG A 192 -6.61 7.77 16.12
CA ARG A 192 -5.64 8.85 16.42
C ARG A 192 -4.31 8.62 15.72
N ALA A 193 -3.80 7.38 15.74
CA ALA A 193 -2.61 6.99 14.98
C ALA A 193 -2.79 7.24 13.47
N PHE A 194 -3.97 6.94 12.93
CA PHE A 194 -4.31 7.22 11.54
C PHE A 194 -4.34 8.71 11.20
N ALA A 195 -4.89 9.54 12.09
CA ALA A 195 -4.90 11.00 11.93
C ALA A 195 -3.47 11.56 11.90
N GLU A 196 -2.63 11.16 12.86
CA GLU A 196 -1.24 11.60 12.96
C GLU A 196 -0.42 11.22 11.72
N ALA A 197 -0.54 9.97 11.25
CA ALA A 197 0.13 9.51 10.03
C ALA A 197 -0.35 10.28 8.80
N SER A 198 -1.66 10.56 8.69
CA SER A 198 -2.22 11.30 7.55
C SER A 198 -1.75 12.75 7.50
N MET A 199 -1.68 13.43 8.64
CA MET A 199 -1.19 14.81 8.72
C MET A 199 0.31 14.90 8.51
N THR A 200 1.08 13.94 9.04
CA THR A 200 2.52 13.83 8.76
C THR A 200 2.77 13.71 7.27
N THR A 201 2.11 12.77 6.60
CA THR A 201 2.27 12.57 5.16
C THR A 201 1.86 13.80 4.35
N ALA A 202 0.72 14.42 4.67
CA ALA A 202 0.28 15.64 4.00
C ALA A 202 1.25 16.82 4.19
N TYR A 203 1.76 16.99 5.40
CA TYR A 203 2.73 18.03 5.74
C TYR A 203 4.06 17.85 5.00
N GLU A 204 4.61 16.63 4.99
CA GLU A 204 5.86 16.33 4.27
C GLU A 204 5.72 16.54 2.76
N LYS A 205 4.57 16.17 2.20
CA LYS A 205 4.24 16.39 0.78
C LYS A 205 3.90 17.83 0.45
N LYS A 206 3.66 18.67 1.46
CA LYS A 206 3.16 20.06 1.31
C LYS A 206 1.82 20.10 0.57
N TRP A 207 0.94 19.15 0.87
CA TRP A 207 -0.36 18.97 0.23
C TRP A 207 -1.50 19.12 1.24
N PRO A 208 -2.72 19.49 0.79
CA PRO A 208 -3.90 19.46 1.65
C PRO A 208 -4.30 18.02 2.00
N LEU A 209 -5.04 17.89 3.10
CA LEU A 209 -5.54 16.62 3.63
C LEU A 209 -7.06 16.60 3.67
N TYR A 210 -7.67 15.54 3.13
CA TYR A 210 -9.12 15.32 3.20
C TYR A 210 -9.44 14.01 3.91
N LEU A 211 -10.23 14.06 4.99
CA LEU A 211 -10.85 12.87 5.59
C LEU A 211 -12.25 12.68 4.99
N SER A 212 -12.56 11.49 4.50
CA SER A 212 -13.92 11.16 4.09
C SER A 212 -14.62 10.20 5.04
N THR A 213 -15.86 10.51 5.44
CA THR A 213 -16.72 9.59 6.20
C THR A 213 -18.20 9.69 5.76
N LYS A 214 -19.08 8.89 6.35
CA LYS A 214 -20.55 9.00 6.22
C LYS A 214 -21.22 9.34 7.56
N ASN A 215 -20.67 10.31 8.30
CA ASN A 215 -21.13 10.70 9.63
C ASN A 215 -22.57 11.27 9.69
N THR A 216 -23.17 11.64 8.55
CA THR A 216 -24.61 11.99 8.51
C THR A 216 -25.51 10.78 8.81
N ILE A 217 -25.06 9.57 8.46
CA ILE A 217 -25.74 8.29 8.70
C ILE A 217 -25.16 7.60 9.94
N LEU A 218 -23.85 7.36 9.97
CA LEU A 218 -23.16 6.74 11.11
C LEU A 218 -22.74 7.80 12.13
N LYS A 219 -23.74 8.48 12.72
CA LYS A 219 -23.53 9.68 13.56
C LYS A 219 -22.53 9.48 14.72
N LYS A 220 -22.54 8.31 15.35
CA LYS A 220 -21.61 7.99 16.45
C LYS A 220 -20.28 7.41 15.92
N TYR A 221 -20.35 6.41 15.06
CA TYR A 221 -19.16 5.69 14.57
C TYR A 221 -18.26 6.59 13.70
N ASP A 222 -18.80 7.14 12.62
CA ASP A 222 -18.06 8.03 11.71
C ASP A 222 -17.92 9.45 12.26
N GLY A 223 -18.80 9.84 13.19
CA GLY A 223 -18.62 11.04 14.01
C GLY A 223 -17.32 10.98 14.80
N ARG A 224 -17.00 9.83 15.42
CA ARG A 224 -15.77 9.68 16.21
C ARG A 224 -14.49 9.86 15.37
N PHE A 225 -14.49 9.36 14.13
CA PHE A 225 -13.39 9.63 13.19
C PHE A 225 -13.19 11.11 12.92
N LYS A 226 -14.30 11.81 12.60
CA LYS A 226 -14.27 13.25 12.36
C LYS A 226 -13.75 14.01 13.58
N ASP A 227 -14.27 13.69 14.76
CA ASP A 227 -13.92 14.37 16.01
C ASP A 227 -12.44 14.17 16.35
N ILE A 228 -11.92 12.92 16.28
CA ILE A 228 -10.51 12.63 16.59
C ILE A 228 -9.57 13.32 15.60
N PHE A 229 -9.88 13.32 14.30
CA PHE A 229 -9.04 14.05 13.33
C PHE A 229 -9.04 15.55 13.61
N GLN A 230 -10.18 16.13 14.00
CA GLN A 230 -10.26 17.54 14.38
C GLN A 230 -9.44 17.84 15.64
N GLU A 231 -9.57 17.01 16.67
CA GLU A 231 -8.79 17.11 17.92
C GLU A 231 -7.27 17.09 17.63
N VAL A 232 -6.81 16.13 16.81
CA VAL A 232 -5.40 15.99 16.42
C VAL A 232 -4.92 17.20 15.61
N TYR A 233 -5.75 17.66 14.67
CA TYR A 233 -5.41 18.82 13.83
C TYR A 233 -5.17 20.06 14.69
N GLU A 234 -6.15 20.38 15.54
CA GLU A 234 -6.11 21.59 16.38
C GLU A 234 -4.97 21.55 17.39
N ALA A 235 -4.73 20.40 18.01
CA ALA A 235 -3.69 20.27 19.03
C ALA A 235 -2.27 20.34 18.44
N ASN A 236 -2.01 19.64 17.33
CA ASN A 236 -0.64 19.28 16.94
C ASN A 236 -0.19 19.83 15.58
N TRP A 237 -1.12 20.20 14.70
CA TRP A 237 -0.83 20.43 13.28
C TRP A 237 -1.28 21.75 12.73
N LYS A 238 -2.35 22.37 13.26
CA LYS A 238 -2.90 23.63 12.73
C LYS A 238 -1.83 24.71 12.57
N SER A 239 -1.08 24.99 13.63
CA SER A 239 0.00 25.99 13.60
C SER A 239 1.13 25.65 12.60
N LYS A 240 1.45 24.35 12.43
CA LYS A 240 2.45 23.90 11.46
C LYS A 240 1.97 24.11 10.03
N PHE A 241 0.71 23.77 9.74
CA PHE A 241 0.10 23.96 8.42
C PHE A 241 -0.04 25.46 8.08
N GLU A 242 -0.46 26.29 9.03
CA GLU A 242 -0.56 27.75 8.88
C GLU A 242 0.82 28.37 8.60
N ALA A 243 1.84 28.02 9.39
CA ALA A 243 3.20 28.53 9.21
C ALA A 243 3.85 28.12 7.88
N ALA A 244 3.43 27.00 7.30
CA ALA A 244 3.98 26.51 6.04
C ALA A 244 3.45 27.27 4.80
N GLY A 245 2.33 28.00 4.92
CA GLY A 245 1.88 28.99 3.93
C GLY A 245 1.22 28.44 2.65
N TYR A 246 0.81 27.18 2.60
CA TYR A 246 0.29 26.54 1.37
C TYR A 246 -1.22 26.73 1.10
N GLY A 247 -1.96 27.44 1.97
CA GLY A 247 -3.31 27.94 1.68
C GLY A 247 -4.44 26.89 1.57
N LYS A 248 -4.21 25.63 1.93
CA LYS A 248 -5.26 24.60 2.08
C LYS A 248 -4.93 23.65 3.23
N GLU A 249 -5.83 23.58 4.20
CA GLU A 249 -5.70 22.88 5.50
C GLU A 249 -6.20 21.42 5.43
N TYR A 250 -6.34 20.80 6.60
CA TYR A 250 -7.15 19.61 6.79
C TYR A 250 -8.65 19.94 6.66
N GLU A 251 -9.39 19.12 5.92
CA GLU A 251 -10.86 19.24 5.78
C GLU A 251 -11.54 17.88 5.90
N HIS A 252 -12.65 17.82 6.64
CA HIS A 252 -13.56 16.67 6.63
C HIS A 252 -14.61 16.84 5.52
N ARG A 253 -14.84 15.78 4.74
CA ARG A 253 -15.88 15.69 3.71
C ARG A 253 -16.75 14.46 3.89
N LEU A 254 -17.98 14.55 3.41
CA LEU A 254 -18.80 13.36 3.22
C LEU A 254 -18.25 12.55 2.03
N ILE A 255 -18.22 11.23 2.15
CA ILE A 255 -17.61 10.34 1.14
C ILE A 255 -18.21 10.52 -0.26
N ASP A 256 -19.50 10.81 -0.37
CA ASP A 256 -20.19 11.11 -1.63
C ASP A 256 -19.76 12.43 -2.27
N ASP A 257 -19.51 13.47 -1.47
CA ASP A 257 -18.89 14.70 -1.99
C ASP A 257 -17.42 14.47 -2.36
N MET A 258 -16.68 13.72 -1.53
CA MET A 258 -15.25 13.49 -1.74
C MET A 258 -14.96 12.70 -3.02
N VAL A 259 -15.75 11.67 -3.34
CA VAL A 259 -15.60 10.95 -4.62
C VAL A 259 -15.90 11.86 -5.82
N ALA A 260 -16.92 12.74 -5.70
CA ALA A 260 -17.24 13.69 -6.76
C ALA A 260 -16.15 14.76 -6.93
N TYR A 261 -15.56 15.22 -5.82
CA TYR A 261 -14.39 16.11 -5.82
C TYR A 261 -13.20 15.43 -6.49
N ALA A 262 -12.91 14.18 -6.14
CA ALA A 262 -11.80 13.44 -6.72
C ALA A 262 -11.87 13.38 -8.24
N LEU A 263 -13.04 13.06 -8.82
CA LEU A 263 -13.26 13.03 -10.27
C LEU A 263 -13.06 14.39 -10.96
N LYS A 264 -13.34 15.51 -10.27
CA LYS A 264 -13.29 16.88 -10.83
C LYS A 264 -11.99 17.62 -10.56
N SER A 265 -11.22 17.18 -9.57
CA SER A 265 -9.98 17.83 -9.15
C SER A 265 -8.84 17.61 -10.15
N ASP A 266 -7.77 18.40 -10.00
CA ASP A 266 -6.51 18.20 -10.70
C ASP A 266 -5.57 17.20 -9.99
N GLY A 267 -5.97 16.67 -8.83
CA GLY A 267 -5.15 15.88 -7.92
C GLY A 267 -4.31 16.74 -6.96
N GLY A 268 -3.24 16.16 -6.39
CA GLY A 268 -2.28 16.88 -5.55
C GLY A 268 -2.72 17.05 -4.10
N TYR A 269 -3.33 16.02 -3.52
CA TYR A 269 -3.79 16.00 -2.13
C TYR A 269 -3.67 14.61 -1.51
N VAL A 270 -3.67 14.57 -0.18
CA VAL A 270 -3.81 13.33 0.58
C VAL A 270 -5.28 13.13 0.92
N TRP A 271 -5.78 11.93 0.66
CA TRP A 271 -7.15 11.51 0.97
C TRP A 271 -7.10 10.40 2.03
N ALA A 272 -7.38 10.76 3.27
CA ALA A 272 -7.57 9.85 4.38
C ALA A 272 -8.92 9.13 4.23
N CYS A 273 -8.85 7.83 3.95
CA CYS A 273 -9.99 6.95 3.82
C CYS A 273 -10.08 5.98 5.00
N LYS A 274 -11.31 5.72 5.47
CA LYS A 274 -11.59 4.57 6.33
C LYS A 274 -11.17 3.26 5.63
N ASN A 275 -11.10 2.17 6.38
CA ASN A 275 -10.51 0.92 5.90
C ASN A 275 -11.12 0.44 4.56
N TYR A 276 -12.46 0.35 4.49
CA TYR A 276 -13.17 -0.10 3.31
C TYR A 276 -13.06 0.89 2.14
N ASP A 277 -13.25 2.19 2.42
CA ASP A 277 -13.16 3.24 1.39
C ASP A 277 -11.75 3.26 0.77
N GLY A 278 -10.71 3.13 1.59
CA GLY A 278 -9.32 3.15 1.13
C GLY A 278 -8.98 1.95 0.26
N ASP A 279 -9.55 0.79 0.56
CA ASP A 279 -9.41 -0.41 -0.27
C ASP A 279 -10.00 -0.18 -1.67
N VAL A 280 -11.29 0.16 -1.73
CA VAL A 280 -12.02 0.33 -2.99
C VAL A 280 -11.48 1.49 -3.82
N GLN A 281 -11.27 2.66 -3.20
CA GLN A 281 -10.89 3.87 -3.92
C GLN A 281 -9.43 3.81 -4.40
N SER A 282 -8.54 3.10 -3.70
CA SER A 282 -7.15 2.99 -4.14
C SER A 282 -6.98 2.15 -5.41
N ASP A 283 -7.78 1.10 -5.57
CA ASP A 283 -7.81 0.29 -6.80
C ASP A 283 -8.41 1.09 -7.97
N MET A 284 -9.48 1.87 -7.71
CA MET A 284 -10.05 2.78 -8.71
C MET A 284 -9.03 3.84 -9.16
N LEU A 285 -8.30 4.45 -8.23
CA LEU A 285 -7.22 5.39 -8.57
C LEU A 285 -6.12 4.70 -9.36
N ALA A 286 -5.64 3.54 -8.95
CA ALA A 286 -4.59 2.81 -9.66
C ALA A 286 -4.97 2.54 -11.12
N GLN A 287 -6.21 2.11 -11.37
CA GLN A 287 -6.70 1.91 -12.73
C GLN A 287 -6.89 3.23 -13.48
N GLY A 288 -7.37 4.28 -12.81
CA GLY A 288 -7.57 5.61 -13.42
C GLY A 288 -6.25 6.31 -13.78
N PHE A 289 -5.18 6.01 -13.07
CA PHE A 289 -3.81 6.46 -13.39
C PHE A 289 -3.05 5.54 -14.36
N GLY A 290 -3.66 4.43 -14.81
CA GLY A 290 -3.18 3.61 -15.91
C GLY A 290 -3.14 2.12 -15.58
N SER A 291 -2.26 1.72 -14.65
CA SER A 291 -2.03 0.32 -14.31
C SER A 291 -1.74 0.16 -12.81
N LEU A 292 -2.14 -0.97 -12.23
CA LEU A 292 -1.73 -1.36 -10.87
C LEU A 292 -0.19 -1.42 -10.72
N GLY A 293 0.53 -1.68 -11.82
CA GLY A 293 2.00 -1.65 -11.84
C GLY A 293 2.60 -0.23 -11.69
N LEU A 294 1.77 0.81 -11.74
CA LEU A 294 2.12 2.21 -11.55
C LEU A 294 1.55 2.76 -10.23
N MET A 295 1.51 1.96 -9.18
CA MET A 295 1.03 2.37 -7.87
C MET A 295 1.99 1.90 -6.77
N THR A 296 2.45 2.85 -5.96
CA THR A 296 3.24 2.58 -4.76
C THR A 296 2.35 2.28 -3.57
N SER A 297 2.85 1.55 -2.57
CA SER A 297 2.14 1.29 -1.31
C SER A 297 3.15 1.35 -0.15
N VAL A 298 2.96 2.28 0.77
CA VAL A 298 3.84 2.46 1.94
C VAL A 298 2.99 2.49 3.20
N LEU A 299 3.17 1.51 4.07
CA LEU A 299 2.67 1.53 5.43
C LEU A 299 3.55 2.45 6.28
N VAL A 300 2.94 3.43 6.95
CA VAL A 300 3.63 4.36 7.85
C VAL A 300 3.09 4.18 9.26
N CYS A 301 4.00 3.91 10.20
CA CYS A 301 3.66 3.76 11.62
C CYS A 301 3.49 5.12 12.31
N PRO A 302 2.74 5.20 13.42
CA PRO A 302 2.48 6.44 14.13
C PRO A 302 3.72 7.05 14.81
N ASP A 303 4.82 6.30 14.93
CA ASP A 303 6.10 6.79 15.44
C ASP A 303 6.80 7.78 14.48
N GLY A 304 6.28 7.95 13.26
CA GLY A 304 6.86 8.79 12.21
C GLY A 304 8.21 8.28 11.68
N LYS A 305 8.61 7.06 12.05
CA LYS A 305 9.93 6.49 11.80
C LYS A 305 9.87 5.13 11.13
N THR A 306 8.91 4.28 11.48
CA THR A 306 8.84 2.91 10.97
C THR A 306 7.97 2.84 9.72
N ILE A 307 8.50 2.27 8.64
CA ILE A 307 7.74 2.03 7.40
C ILE A 307 7.91 0.61 6.87
N GLU A 308 6.91 0.18 6.11
CA GLU A 308 6.99 -0.99 5.23
C GLU A 308 6.54 -0.56 3.82
N ALA A 309 7.37 -0.81 2.81
CA ALA A 309 7.09 -0.48 1.42
C ALA A 309 6.87 -1.75 0.59
N GLU A 310 5.72 -1.82 -0.09
CA GLU A 310 5.32 -2.92 -0.98
C GLU A 310 4.80 -2.39 -2.33
N ALA A 311 4.69 -3.28 -3.31
CA ALA A 311 3.90 -3.01 -4.50
C ALA A 311 2.39 -3.09 -4.14
N ALA A 312 1.56 -2.24 -4.75
CA ALA A 312 0.12 -2.24 -4.48
C ALA A 312 -0.64 -3.45 -5.06
N HIS A 313 0.02 -4.30 -5.85
CA HIS A 313 -0.58 -5.44 -6.55
C HIS A 313 -0.20 -6.80 -5.93
N GLY A 314 -0.93 -7.85 -6.31
CA GLY A 314 -0.63 -9.23 -5.89
C GLY A 314 0.55 -9.87 -6.65
N THR A 315 0.67 -11.19 -6.52
CA THR A 315 1.81 -12.01 -7.00
C THR A 315 1.83 -12.31 -8.51
N VAL A 316 0.81 -11.84 -9.23
CA VAL A 316 0.63 -11.99 -10.69
C VAL A 316 0.63 -13.46 -11.14
N THR A 317 -0.14 -14.31 -10.44
CA THR A 317 -0.27 -15.76 -10.67
C THR A 317 -0.43 -16.16 -12.13
N ARG A 318 -1.25 -15.44 -12.90
CA ARG A 318 -1.48 -15.74 -14.33
C ARG A 318 -0.19 -15.73 -15.12
N HIS A 319 0.68 -14.74 -14.90
CA HIS A 319 1.96 -14.65 -15.59
C HIS A 319 2.93 -15.71 -15.06
N TYR A 320 2.89 -15.99 -13.75
CA TYR A 320 3.67 -17.07 -13.18
C TYR A 320 3.37 -18.44 -13.81
N ARG A 321 2.09 -18.76 -14.09
CA ARG A 321 1.74 -20.01 -14.81
C ARG A 321 2.32 -20.10 -16.21
N VAL A 322 2.49 -18.96 -16.90
CA VAL A 322 3.15 -18.91 -18.20
C VAL A 322 4.66 -19.13 -18.02
N HIS A 323 5.27 -18.45 -17.05
CA HIS A 323 6.68 -18.60 -16.71
C HIS A 323 7.04 -20.04 -16.33
N GLN A 324 6.22 -20.71 -15.50
CA GLN A 324 6.42 -22.12 -15.11
C GLN A 324 6.48 -23.08 -16.30
N LYS A 325 5.86 -22.72 -17.43
CA LYS A 325 5.88 -23.51 -18.69
C LYS A 325 6.99 -23.08 -19.64
N GLY A 326 7.91 -22.22 -19.20
CA GLY A 326 8.98 -21.64 -20.02
C GLY A 326 8.50 -20.55 -20.99
N GLY A 327 7.27 -20.05 -20.83
CA GLY A 327 6.72 -19.01 -21.69
C GLY A 327 7.23 -17.61 -21.33
N GLU A 328 7.28 -16.73 -22.33
CA GLU A 328 7.62 -15.31 -22.13
C GLU A 328 6.52 -14.59 -21.33
N THR A 329 6.92 -13.71 -20.40
CA THR A 329 6.01 -12.85 -19.65
C THR A 329 6.39 -11.38 -19.83
N SER A 330 5.41 -10.50 -19.78
CA SER A 330 5.61 -9.05 -19.73
C SER A 330 4.88 -8.50 -18.52
N THR A 331 5.47 -8.70 -17.35
CA THR A 331 4.95 -8.26 -16.06
C THR A 331 5.60 -6.95 -15.68
N ASN A 332 4.79 -5.95 -15.37
CA ASN A 332 5.27 -4.64 -14.96
C ASN A 332 5.96 -4.73 -13.59
N SER A 333 7.25 -4.40 -13.53
CA SER A 333 8.07 -4.44 -12.32
C SER A 333 8.22 -3.09 -11.62
N ILE A 334 7.65 -2.00 -12.17
CA ILE A 334 7.86 -0.62 -11.69
C ILE A 334 7.45 -0.48 -10.22
N ALA A 335 6.23 -0.88 -9.83
CA ALA A 335 5.79 -0.80 -8.44
C ALA A 335 6.72 -1.55 -7.45
N SER A 336 7.30 -2.68 -7.88
CA SER A 336 8.25 -3.43 -7.05
C SER A 336 9.64 -2.77 -6.98
N ILE A 337 10.09 -2.13 -8.06
CA ILE A 337 11.28 -1.27 -8.01
C ILE A 337 11.04 -0.08 -7.08
N PHE A 338 9.85 0.52 -7.13
CA PHE A 338 9.50 1.62 -6.25
C PHE A 338 9.36 1.20 -4.79
N ALA A 339 8.94 -0.03 -4.49
CA ALA A 339 9.00 -0.54 -3.11
C ALA A 339 10.44 -0.47 -2.56
N TRP A 340 11.43 -0.88 -3.35
CA TRP A 340 12.85 -0.76 -2.99
C TRP A 340 13.27 0.69 -2.82
N THR A 341 12.96 1.58 -3.77
CA THR A 341 13.39 2.98 -3.69
C THR A 341 12.73 3.72 -2.52
N ARG A 342 11.44 3.47 -2.24
CA ARG A 342 10.74 4.08 -1.10
C ARG A 342 11.34 3.64 0.23
N GLY A 343 11.62 2.35 0.41
CA GLY A 343 12.31 1.85 1.60
C GLY A 343 13.71 2.44 1.76
N LEU A 344 14.52 2.43 0.69
CA LEU A 344 15.88 2.98 0.72
C LEU A 344 15.91 4.50 0.90
N ALA A 345 14.95 5.24 0.34
CA ALA A 345 14.84 6.69 0.52
C ALA A 345 14.53 7.04 1.97
N HIS A 346 13.67 6.24 2.62
CA HIS A 346 13.40 6.41 4.04
C HIS A 346 14.59 6.01 4.90
N ARG A 347 15.29 4.92 4.57
CA ARG A 347 16.57 4.57 5.22
C ARG A 347 17.60 5.69 5.07
N ALA A 348 17.67 6.33 3.91
CA ALA A 348 18.54 7.47 3.64
C ALA A 348 18.19 8.67 4.53
N LYS A 349 16.89 8.98 4.69
CA LYS A 349 16.41 10.04 5.59
C LYS A 349 16.80 9.76 7.04
N LEU A 350 16.60 8.53 7.51
CA LEU A 350 16.94 8.14 8.87
C LEU A 350 18.46 8.09 9.15
N ASP A 351 19.27 7.85 8.12
CA ASP A 351 20.74 7.78 8.20
C ASP A 351 21.44 9.09 7.82
N ASP A 352 20.70 10.12 7.43
CA ASP A 352 21.22 11.35 6.81
C ASP A 352 22.17 11.06 5.61
N ASN A 353 21.79 10.10 4.77
CA ASN A 353 22.59 9.60 3.65
C ASN A 353 22.13 10.19 2.32
N ALA A 354 22.59 11.40 1.99
CA ALA A 354 22.23 12.10 0.76
C ALA A 354 22.54 11.31 -0.52
N ARG A 355 23.64 10.53 -0.55
CA ARG A 355 24.01 9.70 -1.72
C ARG A 355 23.01 8.57 -1.97
N LEU A 356 22.53 7.93 -0.90
CA LEU A 356 21.49 6.90 -1.02
C LEU A 356 20.17 7.53 -1.49
N LEU A 357 19.81 8.71 -0.97
CA LEU A 357 18.62 9.44 -1.39
C LEU A 357 18.68 9.79 -2.89
N GLU A 358 19.79 10.37 -3.36
CA GLU A 358 19.99 10.69 -4.78
C GLU A 358 19.89 9.43 -5.66
N PHE A 359 20.48 8.32 -5.22
CA PHE A 359 20.38 7.04 -5.94
C PHE A 359 18.92 6.58 -6.11
N THR A 360 18.12 6.65 -5.04
CA THR A 360 16.71 6.27 -5.12
C THR A 360 15.91 7.14 -6.08
N GLN A 361 16.18 8.45 -6.08
CA GLN A 361 15.56 9.40 -7.02
C GLN A 361 15.96 9.08 -8.47
N LYS A 362 17.26 8.86 -8.73
CA LYS A 362 17.77 8.49 -10.06
C LYS A 362 17.20 7.16 -10.56
N LEU A 363 16.95 6.18 -9.69
CA LEU A 363 16.29 4.92 -10.07
C LEU A 363 14.80 5.10 -10.37
N GLU A 364 14.06 5.89 -9.57
CA GLU A 364 12.67 6.23 -9.89
C GLU A 364 12.56 6.98 -11.23
N GLU A 365 13.45 7.95 -11.46
CA GLU A 365 13.54 8.66 -12.74
C GLU A 365 13.93 7.74 -13.90
N ALA A 366 14.79 6.73 -13.68
CA ALA A 366 15.16 5.77 -14.72
C ALA A 366 13.96 4.91 -15.14
N CYS A 367 13.12 4.48 -14.19
CA CYS A 367 11.87 3.79 -14.51
C CYS A 367 10.94 4.66 -15.35
N ILE A 368 10.69 5.90 -14.92
CA ILE A 368 9.81 6.85 -15.64
C ILE A 368 10.39 7.16 -17.03
N GLY A 369 11.68 7.50 -17.10
CA GLY A 369 12.37 7.81 -18.36
C GLY A 369 12.36 6.67 -19.36
N THR A 370 12.48 5.41 -18.89
CA THR A 370 12.38 4.22 -19.74
C THR A 370 10.99 4.10 -20.38
N VAL A 371 9.93 4.28 -19.59
CA VAL A 371 8.55 4.28 -20.11
C VAL A 371 8.32 5.44 -21.06
N GLU A 372 8.75 6.64 -20.69
CA GLU A 372 8.61 7.87 -21.50
C GLU A 372 9.40 7.80 -22.82
N SER A 373 10.48 7.03 -22.88
CA SER A 373 11.22 6.74 -24.12
C SER A 373 10.55 5.69 -25.02
N GLY A 374 9.36 5.19 -24.66
CA GLY A 374 8.60 4.19 -25.41
C GLY A 374 8.95 2.73 -25.08
N LYS A 375 9.81 2.47 -24.09
CA LYS A 375 10.15 1.11 -23.65
C LYS A 375 9.31 0.74 -22.44
N MET A 376 8.32 -0.12 -22.62
CA MET A 376 7.36 -0.43 -21.55
C MET A 376 6.87 -1.87 -21.61
N THR A 377 6.26 -2.34 -20.52
CA THR A 377 5.61 -3.64 -20.47
C THR A 377 4.24 -3.63 -21.14
N LYS A 378 3.71 -4.83 -21.40
CA LYS A 378 2.52 -5.07 -22.22
C LYS A 378 1.27 -4.39 -21.69
N ASP A 379 1.13 -4.27 -20.38
CA ASP A 379 0.02 -3.56 -19.73
C ASP A 379 -0.02 -2.08 -20.12
N LEU A 380 1.13 -1.39 -20.11
CA LEU A 380 1.23 0.01 -20.49
C LEU A 380 1.07 0.20 -21.99
N ALA A 381 1.68 -0.67 -22.79
CA ALA A 381 1.52 -0.64 -24.24
C ALA A 381 0.06 -0.89 -24.66
N LEU A 382 -0.68 -1.73 -23.94
CA LEU A 382 -2.10 -1.98 -24.19
C LEU A 382 -2.94 -0.71 -24.00
N ILE A 383 -2.60 0.14 -23.03
CA ILE A 383 -3.28 1.43 -22.82
C ILE A 383 -3.08 2.35 -24.03
N LEU A 384 -1.87 2.37 -24.62
CA LEU A 384 -1.53 3.23 -25.75
C LEU A 384 -2.08 2.74 -27.08
N HIS A 385 -2.02 1.42 -27.31
CA HIS A 385 -2.26 0.83 -28.62
C HIS A 385 -3.62 0.13 -28.72
N GLY A 386 -4.25 -0.22 -27.59
CA GLY A 386 -5.54 -0.91 -27.55
C GLY A 386 -5.54 -2.16 -28.45
N SER A 387 -6.49 -2.21 -29.38
CA SER A 387 -6.62 -3.31 -30.35
C SER A 387 -5.46 -3.42 -31.35
N LYS A 388 -4.62 -2.38 -31.48
CA LYS A 388 -3.44 -2.36 -32.37
C LYS A 388 -2.16 -2.84 -31.68
N LEU A 389 -2.26 -3.42 -30.48
CA LEU A 389 -1.09 -3.93 -29.75
C LEU A 389 -0.34 -5.02 -30.54
N ALA A 390 0.96 -4.85 -30.71
CA ALA A 390 1.85 -5.81 -31.36
C ALA A 390 3.09 -6.09 -30.48
N ARG A 391 3.82 -7.19 -30.73
CA ARG A 391 4.97 -7.62 -29.88
C ARG A 391 6.09 -6.58 -29.81
N ASN A 392 6.27 -5.78 -30.87
CA ASN A 392 7.27 -4.71 -30.93
C ASN A 392 6.87 -3.46 -30.12
N HIS A 393 5.65 -3.37 -29.60
CA HIS A 393 5.20 -2.25 -28.76
C HIS A 393 5.57 -2.41 -27.28
N TYR A 394 6.03 -3.58 -26.85
CA TYR A 394 6.36 -3.83 -25.45
C TYR A 394 7.59 -4.72 -25.30
N LEU A 395 8.18 -4.66 -24.11
CA LEU A 395 9.27 -5.50 -23.66
C LEU A 395 8.75 -6.63 -22.77
N ASN A 396 9.45 -7.76 -22.76
CA ASN A 396 9.22 -8.76 -21.73
C ASN A 396 9.76 -8.29 -20.36
N THR A 397 9.47 -9.04 -19.29
CA THR A 397 9.80 -8.63 -17.91
C THR A 397 11.30 -8.36 -17.72
N GLU A 398 12.17 -9.23 -18.25
CA GLU A 398 13.63 -9.10 -18.10
C GLU A 398 14.19 -7.99 -18.98
N GLU A 399 13.76 -7.90 -20.24
CA GLU A 399 14.13 -6.83 -21.17
C GLU A 399 13.81 -5.44 -20.60
N PHE A 400 12.67 -5.30 -19.92
CA PHE A 400 12.29 -4.04 -19.29
C PHE A 400 13.21 -3.70 -18.10
N ILE A 401 13.52 -4.65 -17.23
CA ILE A 401 14.46 -4.44 -16.11
C ILE A 401 15.86 -4.07 -16.64
N ASP A 402 16.30 -4.71 -17.72
CA ASP A 402 17.57 -4.39 -18.37
C ASP A 402 17.57 -2.99 -18.99
N ALA A 403 16.45 -2.56 -19.58
CA ALA A 403 16.28 -1.21 -20.08
C ALA A 403 16.39 -0.17 -18.95
N VAL A 404 15.73 -0.41 -17.81
CA VAL A 404 15.84 0.44 -16.62
C VAL A 404 17.26 0.45 -16.07
N ALA A 405 17.94 -0.70 -16.02
CA ALA A 405 19.32 -0.79 -15.55
C ALA A 405 20.28 0.04 -16.42
N ASN A 406 20.07 0.06 -17.73
CA ASN A 406 20.87 0.86 -18.66
C ASN A 406 20.61 2.37 -18.49
N GLU A 407 19.34 2.76 -18.33
CA GLU A 407 18.98 4.15 -18.06
C GLU A 407 19.54 4.64 -16.72
N LEU A 408 19.46 3.82 -15.67
CA LEU A 408 20.04 4.12 -14.36
C LEU A 408 21.56 4.34 -14.46
N LYS A 409 22.28 3.47 -15.17
CA LYS A 409 23.73 3.62 -15.36
C LYS A 409 24.07 4.94 -16.07
N ALA A 410 23.29 5.34 -17.06
CA ALA A 410 23.47 6.62 -17.74
C ALA A 410 23.27 7.80 -16.76
N LYS A 411 22.19 7.75 -15.95
CA LYS A 411 21.89 8.78 -14.93
C LYS A 411 22.90 8.86 -13.79
N LEU A 412 23.55 7.75 -13.44
CA LEU A 412 24.59 7.71 -12.41
C LEU A 412 25.98 8.13 -12.92
N ALA A 413 26.18 8.18 -14.25
CA ALA A 413 27.42 8.63 -14.86
C ALA A 413 27.47 10.16 -15.07
N CYS A 414 26.30 10.81 -15.05
CA CYS A 414 26.12 12.26 -14.99
C CYS A 414 26.07 12.73 -13.53
#